data_AF-A0A1H1KNN1-F1
#
_entry.id   AF-A0A1H1KNN1-F1
#
_cell.length_a   1.000
_cell.length_b   1.000
_cell.length_c   1.000
_cell.angle_alpha   90.00
_cell.angle_beta   90.00
_cell.angle_gamma   90.00
#
_symmetry.space_group_name_H-M   'P 1'
#
loop_
_entity.id
_entity.type
_entity.pdbx_description
1 polymer ?
#
loop_
_entity_poly.entity_id
_entity_poly.type
_entity_poly.pdbx_seq_one_letter_code
_entity_poly.pdbx_strand_id
1 'polypeptide(L)'
;MPVPKKRSIAASREPVSLHRLHRSLSEGTPSLMRFHAKYVSASEAGDYYQVSFDTEDPGEGSTDPRRLDRPYLIIQRQFETLDGRQCYVETHDHGYVGHFHVRLTNFTRTGLAFEIARKRNTYVEVSCSLDAVEFKEVQRIVNIIFDQHG
;
A
#
# COMPACT_ATOMS: atom_id res chain seq x y z
N MET A 1 -9.62 -19.39 -83.24
CA MET A 1 -10.32 -18.38 -82.42
C MET A 1 -11.71 -18.94 -82.12
N PRO A 2 -12.27 -19.00 -80.88
CA PRO A 2 -11.87 -18.47 -79.58
C PRO A 2 -11.73 -19.55 -78.46
N VAL A 3 -11.47 -19.03 -77.25
CA VAL A 3 -10.99 -19.56 -75.95
C VAL A 3 -11.92 -20.57 -75.22
N PRO A 4 -11.39 -21.61 -74.53
CA PRO A 4 -12.12 -22.37 -73.51
C PRO A 4 -11.97 -21.76 -72.10
N LYS A 5 -13.07 -21.62 -71.36
CA LYS A 5 -13.04 -21.19 -69.94
C LYS A 5 -12.37 -22.26 -69.09
N LYS A 6 -11.30 -21.86 -68.40
CA LYS A 6 -10.44 -22.70 -67.55
C LYS A 6 -11.13 -23.12 -66.26
N ARG A 7 -10.89 -24.39 -65.92
CA ARG A 7 -10.98 -25.05 -64.61
C ARG A 7 -10.10 -24.33 -63.57
N SER A 8 -10.41 -24.43 -62.28
CA SER A 8 -9.85 -25.50 -61.43
C SER A 8 -9.98 -25.16 -59.93
N ILE A 9 -10.17 -26.24 -59.18
CA ILE A 9 -10.24 -26.40 -57.73
C ILE A 9 -8.86 -26.16 -57.10
N ALA A 10 -8.84 -25.64 -55.86
CA ALA A 10 -7.76 -25.92 -54.91
C ALA A 10 -8.29 -25.86 -53.48
N ALA A 11 -8.13 -26.97 -52.75
CA ALA A 11 -8.14 -27.01 -51.29
C ALA A 11 -6.69 -27.10 -50.82
N SER A 12 -6.28 -26.30 -49.81
CA SER A 12 -5.08 -26.58 -49.01
C SER A 12 -5.00 -25.68 -47.76
N ARG A 13 -5.05 -26.34 -46.60
CA ARG A 13 -4.23 -26.17 -45.37
C ARG A 13 -4.11 -24.80 -44.68
N GLU A 14 -4.44 -24.84 -43.39
CA GLU A 14 -4.16 -23.90 -42.29
C GLU A 14 -2.74 -23.28 -42.30
N PRO A 15 -2.61 -22.06 -41.74
CA PRO A 15 -1.60 -21.81 -40.72
C PRO A 15 -2.17 -21.21 -39.42
N VAL A 16 -1.69 -21.73 -38.31
CA VAL A 16 -1.91 -21.22 -36.95
C VAL A 16 -1.16 -19.89 -36.76
N SER A 17 -1.78 -18.99 -35.99
CA SER A 17 -1.18 -17.87 -35.24
C SER A 17 -1.23 -16.48 -35.88
N LEU A 18 -2.05 -15.60 -35.29
CA LEU A 18 -1.62 -14.35 -34.64
C LEU A 18 -2.88 -13.60 -34.24
N HIS A 19 -3.32 -13.74 -32.98
CA HIS A 19 -4.01 -12.68 -32.20
C HIS A 19 -4.22 -13.18 -30.75
N ARG A 20 -3.16 -13.75 -30.14
CA ARG A 20 -2.96 -13.63 -28.70
C ARG A 20 -2.19 -12.33 -28.51
N LEU A 21 -2.87 -11.26 -28.11
CA LEU A 21 -2.36 -10.12 -27.32
C LEU A 21 -3.42 -9.04 -27.25
N HIS A 22 -4.42 -9.23 -26.38
CA HIS A 22 -4.99 -8.12 -25.62
C HIS A 22 -4.62 -8.33 -24.15
N ARG A 23 -3.30 -8.39 -23.89
CA ARG A 23 -2.78 -7.96 -22.60
C ARG A 23 -2.79 -6.44 -22.67
N SER A 24 -3.86 -5.82 -22.20
CA SER A 24 -3.79 -4.40 -21.87
C SER A 24 -2.82 -4.27 -20.71
N LEU A 25 -1.56 -3.99 -21.01
CA LEU A 25 -0.66 -3.35 -20.08
C LEU A 25 -1.24 -1.95 -19.85
N SER A 26 -2.19 -1.84 -18.92
CA SER A 26 -2.06 -0.69 -18.03
C SER A 26 -0.79 -0.99 -17.25
N GLU A 27 0.34 -0.41 -17.67
CA GLU A 27 1.36 -0.03 -16.70
C GLU A 27 0.68 0.98 -15.80
N GLY A 28 -0.10 0.45 -14.85
CA GLY A 28 -0.86 1.21 -13.90
C GLY A 28 0.16 2.02 -13.13
N THR A 29 -0.07 3.33 -13.07
CA THR A 29 0.60 4.19 -12.10
C THR A 29 0.65 3.42 -10.77
N PRO A 30 1.82 3.30 -10.11
CA PRO A 30 1.90 2.65 -8.82
C PRO A 30 0.80 3.25 -7.95
N SER A 31 -0.15 2.42 -7.55
CA SER A 31 -1.20 2.80 -6.61
C SER A 31 -0.51 3.37 -5.37
N LEU A 32 -0.81 4.63 -5.09
CA LEU A 32 -0.32 5.40 -3.96
C LEU A 32 -1.49 5.60 -3.01
N MET A 33 -1.36 5.12 -1.78
CA MET A 33 -2.29 5.46 -0.71
C MET A 33 -1.82 6.76 -0.09
N ARG A 34 -2.69 7.78 -0.06
CA ARG A 34 -2.35 9.08 0.48
C ARG A 34 -3.53 9.78 1.12
N PHE A 35 -3.31 10.33 2.32
CA PHE A 35 -4.27 11.18 3.00
C PHE A 35 -3.60 12.18 3.95
N HIS A 36 -4.43 13.04 4.55
CA HIS A 36 -4.02 13.98 5.59
C HIS A 36 -4.60 13.55 6.94
N ALA A 37 -3.75 13.26 7.91
CA ALA A 37 -4.13 12.90 9.26
C ALA A 37 -4.21 14.16 10.14
N LYS A 38 -5.27 14.24 10.93
CA LYS A 38 -5.45 15.28 11.95
C LYS A 38 -4.93 14.82 13.31
N TYR A 39 -4.93 13.51 13.55
CA TYR A 39 -4.53 12.90 14.80
C TYR A 39 -3.43 11.88 14.52
N VAL A 40 -2.40 11.92 15.35
CA VAL A 40 -1.31 10.94 15.33
C VAL A 40 -1.15 10.43 16.74
N SER A 41 -1.11 9.12 16.91
CA SER A 41 -0.83 8.51 18.20
C SER A 41 0.31 7.53 18.09
N ALA A 42 1.05 7.35 19.17
CA ALA A 42 2.10 6.37 19.25
C ALA A 42 2.04 5.66 20.61
N SER A 43 2.17 4.34 20.60
CA SER A 43 2.02 3.52 21.81
C SER A 43 3.07 2.42 21.87
N GLU A 44 3.44 2.09 23.10
CA GLU A 44 4.29 0.96 23.47
C GLU A 44 3.51 0.17 24.52
N ALA A 45 3.20 -1.09 24.22
CA ALA A 45 2.41 -1.95 25.10
C ALA A 45 2.97 -3.37 25.05
N GLY A 46 3.60 -3.79 26.14
CA GLY A 46 4.34 -5.05 26.17
C GLY A 46 5.42 -5.06 25.10
N ASP A 47 5.37 -6.06 24.22
CA ASP A 47 6.34 -6.27 23.15
C ASP A 47 5.87 -5.70 21.79
N TYR A 48 4.90 -4.79 21.81
CA TYR A 48 4.31 -4.17 20.63
C TYR A 48 4.53 -2.66 20.61
N TYR A 49 4.93 -2.17 19.45
CA TYR A 49 5.09 -0.75 19.14
C TYR A 49 4.14 -0.39 18.00
N GLN A 50 3.39 0.70 18.17
CA GLN A 50 2.40 1.12 17.19
C GLN A 50 2.42 2.62 16.96
N VAL A 51 2.23 3.03 15.71
CA VAL A 51 1.86 4.40 15.34
C VAL A 51 0.55 4.38 14.57
N SER A 52 -0.37 5.28 14.90
CA SER A 52 -1.62 5.49 14.17
C SER A 52 -1.73 6.90 13.62
N PHE A 53 -2.42 7.02 12.50
CA PHE A 53 -2.74 8.27 11.83
C PHE A 53 -4.21 8.25 11.46
N ASP A 54 -4.97 9.24 11.92
CA ASP A 54 -6.42 9.29 11.79
C ASP A 54 -6.90 10.65 11.28
N THR A 55 -7.94 10.64 10.45
CA THR A 55 -8.58 11.87 9.92
C THR A 55 -9.53 12.54 10.92
N GLU A 56 -9.92 11.82 11.98
CA GLU A 56 -10.82 12.27 13.02
C GLU A 56 -10.39 11.77 14.39
N ASP A 57 -10.89 12.42 15.45
CA ASP A 57 -10.56 12.07 16.83
C ASP A 57 -10.98 10.61 17.09
N PRO A 58 -10.07 9.72 17.52
CA PRO A 58 -10.39 8.32 17.77
C PRO A 58 -11.36 8.12 18.94
N GLY A 59 -11.73 9.15 19.71
CA GLY A 59 -12.65 9.21 20.86
C GLY A 59 -13.49 7.95 21.14
N GLU A 60 -13.43 7.46 22.39
CA GLU A 60 -14.12 6.26 22.86
C GLU A 60 -15.61 6.27 22.51
N GLY A 61 -16.09 5.19 21.87
CA GLY A 61 -17.52 4.89 21.78
C GLY A 61 -18.27 5.43 20.58
N SER A 62 -17.61 5.97 19.54
CA SER A 62 -18.31 6.32 18.30
C SER A 62 -18.89 5.08 17.61
N THR A 63 -20.21 4.91 17.69
CA THR A 63 -20.98 3.89 16.97
C THR A 63 -21.28 4.28 15.52
N ASP A 64 -20.65 5.34 14.99
CA ASP A 64 -20.87 5.81 13.61
C ASP A 64 -20.35 4.78 12.60
N PRO A 65 -21.22 4.10 11.83
CA PRO A 65 -20.80 3.11 10.84
C PRO A 65 -19.94 3.72 9.71
N ARG A 66 -19.99 5.05 9.52
CA ARG A 66 -19.13 5.76 8.56
C ARG A 66 -17.67 5.83 8.98
N ARG A 67 -17.31 5.42 10.22
CA ARG A 67 -15.89 5.32 10.64
C ARG A 67 -15.09 4.33 9.79
N LEU A 68 -15.72 3.28 9.27
CA LEU A 68 -15.05 2.27 8.45
C LEU A 68 -14.57 2.82 7.10
N ASP A 69 -15.21 3.88 6.59
CA ASP A 69 -14.86 4.50 5.30
C ASP A 69 -13.83 5.64 5.43
N ARG A 70 -13.45 6.03 6.65
CA ARG A 70 -12.57 7.18 6.88
C ARG A 70 -11.11 6.79 6.66
N PRO A 71 -10.29 7.65 6.03
CA PRO A 71 -8.87 7.38 5.92
C PRO A 71 -8.18 7.30 7.28
N TYR A 72 -7.47 6.20 7.47
CA TYR A 72 -6.56 5.96 8.59
C TYR A 72 -5.38 5.08 8.15
N LEU A 73 -4.37 5.03 9.00
CA LEU A 73 -3.22 4.15 8.90
C LEU A 73 -2.80 3.70 10.31
N ILE A 74 -2.59 2.40 10.47
CA ILE A 74 -1.94 1.79 11.63
C ILE A 74 -0.69 1.06 11.13
N ILE A 75 0.42 1.24 11.82
CA ILE A 75 1.64 0.45 11.62
C ILE A 75 2.05 -0.10 12.97
N GLN A 76 2.25 -1.41 13.04
CA GLN A 76 2.62 -2.10 14.27
C GLN A 76 3.81 -3.03 14.03
N ARG A 77 4.73 -3.07 15.00
CA ARG A 77 5.82 -4.05 15.06
C ARG A 77 5.74 -4.80 16.38
N GLN A 78 5.75 -6.13 16.29
CA GLN A 78 5.76 -7.03 17.43
C GLN A 78 7.11 -7.73 17.58
N PHE A 79 7.47 -8.08 18.81
CA PHE A 79 8.73 -8.75 19.13
C PHE A 79 8.57 -10.12 19.84
N GLU A 80 7.34 -10.52 20.21
CA GLU A 80 7.07 -11.82 20.86
C GLU A 80 7.34 -13.02 19.96
N THR A 81 7.13 -12.86 18.66
CA THR A 81 7.25 -13.95 17.67
C THR A 81 8.30 -13.63 16.62
N LEU A 82 8.93 -14.68 16.07
CA LEU A 82 9.90 -14.57 14.98
C LEU A 82 9.18 -14.30 13.64
N ASP A 83 8.53 -13.16 13.52
CA ASP A 83 7.72 -12.75 12.37
C ASP A 83 8.56 -12.27 11.16
N GLY A 84 9.83 -12.68 11.12
CA GLY A 84 10.75 -12.27 10.06
C GLY A 84 10.94 -10.76 9.97
N ARG A 85 10.76 -10.02 11.08
CA ARG A 85 10.90 -8.55 11.17
C ARG A 85 9.84 -7.78 10.37
N GLN A 86 8.72 -8.42 10.04
CA GLN A 86 7.60 -7.76 9.36
C GLN A 86 6.85 -6.80 10.29
N CYS A 87 6.26 -5.77 9.71
CA CYS A 87 5.31 -4.88 10.37
C CYS A 87 3.90 -5.21 9.88
N TYR A 88 2.94 -5.19 10.79
CA TYR A 88 1.53 -5.15 10.44
C TYR A 88 1.18 -3.74 9.96
N VAL A 89 0.53 -3.65 8.81
CA VAL A 89 0.00 -2.41 8.23
C VAL A 89 -1.50 -2.58 8.08
N GLU A 90 -2.27 -1.60 8.54
CA GLU A 90 -3.73 -1.55 8.37
C GLU A 90 -4.15 -0.17 7.91
N THR A 91 -5.06 -0.12 6.94
CA THR A 91 -5.58 1.13 6.37
C THR A 91 -7.02 0.91 5.90
N HIS A 92 -7.76 1.99 5.72
CA HIS A 92 -9.07 1.99 5.05
C HIS A 92 -9.08 1.36 3.64
N ASP A 93 -7.95 1.40 2.92
CA ASP A 93 -7.78 0.63 1.69
C ASP A 93 -7.28 -0.78 2.03
N HIS A 94 -8.18 -1.75 1.96
CA HIS A 94 -7.88 -3.17 2.22
C HIS A 94 -6.75 -3.73 1.34
N GLY A 95 -6.45 -3.11 0.20
CA GLY A 95 -5.30 -3.44 -0.62
C GLY A 95 -3.95 -3.22 0.08
N TYR A 96 -3.92 -2.50 1.21
CA TYR A 96 -2.74 -2.21 2.03
C TYR A 96 -2.65 -2.98 3.35
N VAL A 97 -3.65 -3.80 3.67
CA VAL A 97 -3.71 -4.52 4.95
C VAL A 97 -2.86 -5.80 4.92
N GLY A 98 -2.07 -6.04 5.97
CA GLY A 98 -1.32 -7.29 6.16
C GLY A 98 0.05 -7.11 6.83
N HIS A 99 0.82 -8.20 6.91
CA HIS A 99 2.19 -8.21 7.42
C HIS A 99 3.20 -8.08 6.28
N PHE A 100 4.08 -7.09 6.37
CA PHE A 100 5.04 -6.79 5.31
C PHE A 100 6.40 -6.37 5.83
N HIS A 101 7.42 -6.56 5.00
CA HIS A 101 8.65 -5.78 5.14
C HIS A 101 8.37 -4.37 4.63
N VAL A 102 8.70 -3.37 5.45
CA VAL A 102 8.50 -1.96 5.14
C VAL A 102 9.82 -1.21 5.20
N ARG A 103 9.95 -0.17 4.39
CA ARG A 103 11.13 0.70 4.36
C ARG A 103 10.69 2.15 4.49
N LEU A 104 11.12 2.81 5.57
CA LEU A 104 10.89 4.24 5.75
C LEU A 104 11.60 5.02 4.64
N THR A 105 10.89 5.93 3.98
CA THR A 105 11.46 6.80 2.93
C THR A 105 11.56 8.23 3.42
N ASN A 106 10.63 8.68 4.26
CA ASN A 106 10.65 10.00 4.86
C ASN A 106 9.85 10.02 6.17
N PHE A 107 10.36 10.73 7.18
CA PHE A 107 9.57 11.08 8.35
C PHE A 107 9.99 12.46 8.88
N THR A 108 9.03 13.38 8.92
CA THR A 108 9.20 14.75 9.40
C THR A 108 8.00 15.16 10.24
N ARG A 109 8.05 16.35 10.83
CA ARG A 109 6.92 16.97 11.53
C ARG A 109 5.66 17.16 10.68
N THR A 110 5.80 17.06 9.35
CA THR A 110 4.72 17.30 8.38
C THR A 110 4.24 16.04 7.67
N GLY A 111 4.87 14.89 7.91
CA GLY A 111 4.38 13.64 7.32
C GLY A 111 5.31 12.44 7.47
N LEU A 112 4.75 11.29 7.09
CA LEU A 112 5.38 9.99 7.04
C LEU A 112 5.22 9.43 5.62
N ALA A 113 6.28 8.84 5.07
CA ALA A 113 6.23 8.06 3.84
C ALA A 113 7.04 6.78 4.00
N PHE A 114 6.51 5.68 3.47
CA PHE A 114 7.22 4.41 3.44
C PHE A 114 6.79 3.56 2.24
N GLU A 115 7.63 2.56 1.96
CA GLU A 115 7.39 1.58 0.91
C GLU A 115 7.15 0.19 1.52
N ILE A 116 6.17 -0.53 0.99
CA ILE A 116 5.86 -1.92 1.27
C ILE A 116 6.57 -2.78 0.22
N ALA A 117 7.41 -3.73 0.65
CA ALA A 117 8.16 -4.62 -0.24
C ALA A 117 7.26 -5.66 -0.92
N ARG A 118 6.52 -5.25 -1.96
CA ARG A 118 5.61 -6.08 -2.76
C ARG A 118 5.46 -5.55 -4.19
N LYS A 119 4.63 -6.18 -5.02
CA LYS A 119 4.52 -5.86 -6.47
C LYS A 119 3.54 -4.74 -6.83
N ARG A 120 2.58 -4.43 -5.97
CA ARG A 120 1.50 -3.44 -6.18
C ARG A 120 1.15 -2.79 -4.86
N ASN A 121 0.50 -1.63 -4.87
CA ASN A 121 0.10 -0.94 -3.64
C ASN A 121 1.33 -0.70 -2.74
N THR A 122 2.43 -0.23 -3.32
CA THR A 122 3.74 -0.22 -2.66
C THR A 122 3.96 1.01 -1.81
N TYR A 123 3.36 2.16 -2.15
CA TYR A 123 3.65 3.43 -1.49
C TYR A 123 2.51 3.90 -0.61
N VAL A 124 2.88 4.38 0.57
CA VAL A 124 2.01 5.02 1.55
C VAL A 124 2.61 6.38 1.91
N GLU A 125 1.81 7.43 1.82
CA GLU A 125 2.17 8.79 2.22
C GLU A 125 1.07 9.39 3.10
N VAL A 126 1.43 9.85 4.31
CA VAL A 126 0.49 10.52 5.21
C VAL A 126 1.06 11.87 5.57
N SER A 127 0.32 12.93 5.28
CA SER A 127 0.65 14.26 5.79
C SER A 127 0.03 14.46 7.17
N CYS A 128 0.72 15.16 8.05
CA CYS A 128 0.26 15.48 9.40
C CYS A 128 0.83 16.84 9.84
N SER A 129 0.51 17.28 11.05
CA SER A 129 1.13 18.45 11.67
C SER A 129 1.44 18.15 13.12
N LEU A 130 2.72 17.91 13.42
CA LEU A 130 3.20 17.61 14.77
C LEU A 130 3.99 18.79 15.32
N ASP A 131 3.73 19.13 16.58
CA ASP A 131 4.61 20.01 17.33
C ASP A 131 5.96 19.33 17.64
N ALA A 132 6.88 20.04 18.30
CA ALA A 132 8.21 19.49 18.57
C ALA A 132 8.21 18.38 19.64
N VAL A 133 7.28 18.44 20.58
CA VAL A 133 7.12 17.45 21.66
C VAL A 133 6.48 16.19 21.09
N GLU A 134 5.34 16.34 20.42
CA GLU A 134 4.61 15.26 19.75
C GLU A 134 5.53 14.53 18.77
N PHE A 135 6.27 15.28 17.93
CA PHE A 135 7.17 14.69 16.96
C PHE A 135 8.25 13.84 17.61
N LYS A 136 8.83 14.28 18.74
CA LYS A 136 9.89 13.53 19.42
C LYS A 136 9.38 12.19 19.96
N GLU A 137 8.16 12.17 20.48
CA GLU A 137 7.51 10.97 20.99
C GLU A 137 7.20 9.99 19.85
N VAL A 138 6.55 10.48 18.79
CA VAL A 138 6.22 9.67 17.60
C VAL A 138 7.50 9.17 16.90
N GLN A 139 8.54 10.01 16.79
CA GLN A 139 9.81 9.63 16.15
C GLN A 139 10.49 8.46 16.84
N ARG A 140 10.46 8.40 18.17
CA ARG A 140 11.02 7.26 18.90
C ARG A 140 10.37 5.95 18.46
N ILE A 141 9.03 5.93 18.37
CA ILE A 141 8.26 4.75 18.01
C ILE A 141 8.43 4.41 16.53
N VAL A 142 8.38 5.40 15.63
CA VAL A 142 8.64 5.22 14.19
C VAL A 142 10.03 4.61 13.97
N ASN A 143 11.06 5.09 14.66
CA ASN A 143 12.41 4.54 14.52
C ASN A 143 12.50 3.06 14.92
N ILE A 144 11.78 2.64 15.97
CA ILE A 144 11.72 1.25 16.41
C ILE A 144 10.97 0.37 15.38
N ILE A 145 9.82 0.86 14.90
CA ILE A 145 9.00 0.16 13.90
C ILE A 145 9.80 -0.06 12.61
N PHE A 146 10.50 0.96 12.13
CA PHE A 146 11.21 0.92 10.85
C PHE A 146 12.69 0.53 10.97
N ASP A 147 13.12 0.07 12.14
CA ASP A 147 14.51 -0.37 12.40
C ASP A 147 15.55 0.73 12.08
N GLN A 148 15.17 2.00 12.23
CA GLN A 148 16.04 3.15 12.02
C GLN A 148 16.85 3.38 13.30
N HIS A 149 17.86 2.55 13.51
CA HIS A 149 18.88 2.78 14.52
C HIS A 149 19.95 3.69 13.90
N GLY A 150 20.10 4.90 14.44
CA GLY A 150 21.26 5.75 14.18
C GLY A 150 22.50 5.26 14.90
#